data_AF-A0A3D0NQK0-F1
#
_entry.id   AF-A0A3D0NQK0-F1
#
_cell.length_a   1.000
_cell.length_b   1.000
_cell.length_c   1.000
_cell.angle_alpha   90.00
_cell.angle_beta   90.00
_cell.angle_gamma   90.00
#
_symmetry.space_group_name_H-M   'P 1'
#
loop_
_entity.id
_entity.type
_entity.pdbx_description
1 polymer ?
#
loop_
_entity_poly.entity_id
_entity_poly.type
_entity_poly.pdbx_seq_one_letter_code
_entity_poly.pdbx_strand_id
1 'polypeptide(L)'
;LYLDAMDKPQQYDGKTVKFKALVARNPKLPKDTFVGGRFAMTCCVEDIRYVGFLCRWSKASTLANKGWYTVTAEVRAQRDPLFGGELGPMFLVKDVSNAKPPAEETVYFS
;
A
#
# COMPACT_ATOMS: atom_id res chain seq x y z
N LEU A 1 -9.93 -2.40 -7.29
CA LEU A 1 -8.72 -2.99 -6.66
C LEU A 1 -8.51 -2.53 -5.21
N TYR A 2 -8.43 -1.22 -4.94
CA TYR A 2 -8.16 -0.73 -3.57
C TYR A 2 -9.31 -0.99 -2.59
N LEU A 3 -10.54 -0.65 -3.00
CA LEU A 3 -11.75 -0.92 -2.23
C LEU A 3 -12.00 -2.44 -2.13
N ASP A 4 -11.86 -3.17 -3.24
CA ASP A 4 -12.08 -4.62 -3.27
C ASP A 4 -11.11 -5.42 -2.39
N ALA A 5 -9.84 -5.02 -2.32
CA ALA A 5 -8.84 -5.76 -1.54
C ALA A 5 -9.00 -5.52 -0.03
N MET A 6 -9.55 -4.38 0.39
CA MET A 6 -9.89 -4.13 1.80
C MET A 6 -11.21 -4.83 2.19
N ASP A 7 -12.19 -4.87 1.28
CA ASP A 7 -13.49 -5.50 1.53
C ASP A 7 -13.45 -7.04 1.44
N LYS A 8 -12.59 -7.58 0.55
CA LYS A 8 -12.45 -9.03 0.31
C LYS A 8 -10.98 -9.48 0.32
N PRO A 9 -10.24 -9.29 1.44
CA PRO A 9 -8.81 -9.59 1.51
C PRO A 9 -8.48 -11.05 1.18
N GLN A 10 -9.38 -11.97 1.50
CA GLN A 10 -9.24 -13.42 1.26
C GLN A 10 -9.08 -13.76 -0.23
N GLN A 11 -9.68 -12.99 -1.14
CA GLN A 11 -9.54 -13.24 -2.58
C GLN A 11 -8.12 -13.00 -3.10
N TYR A 12 -7.31 -12.30 -2.32
CA TYR A 12 -5.95 -11.95 -2.67
C TYR A 12 -4.92 -12.71 -1.83
N ASP A 13 -5.35 -13.50 -0.85
CA ASP A 13 -4.44 -14.26 0.01
C ASP A 13 -3.52 -15.18 -0.80
N GLY A 14 -2.22 -15.11 -0.52
CA GLY A 14 -1.17 -15.85 -1.23
C GLY A 14 -0.80 -15.31 -2.61
N LYS A 15 -1.49 -14.29 -3.13
CA LYS A 15 -1.09 -13.68 -4.40
C LYS A 15 0.14 -12.80 -4.19
N THR A 16 1.12 -12.95 -5.08
CA THR A 16 2.23 -12.01 -5.19
C THR A 16 1.89 -10.93 -6.21
N VAL A 17 1.98 -9.67 -5.80
CA VAL A 17 1.67 -8.50 -6.62
C VAL A 17 2.89 -7.59 -6.73
N LYS A 18 3.02 -6.93 -7.88
CA LYS A 18 4.06 -5.92 -8.13
C LYS A 18 3.40 -4.62 -8.55
N PHE A 19 3.68 -3.54 -7.83
CA PHE A 19 3.05 -2.25 -8.08
C PHE A 19 3.99 -1.09 -7.76
N LYS A 20 3.80 0.03 -8.46
CA LYS A 20 4.48 1.29 -8.14
C LYS A 20 3.64 2.08 -7.16
N ALA A 21 4.23 2.52 -6.06
CA ALA A 21 3.58 3.23 -4.97
C ALA A 21 4.42 4.42 -4.48
N LEU A 22 3.71 5.46 -4.04
CA LEU A 22 4.23 6.47 -3.16
C LEU A 22 4.30 5.88 -1.75
N VAL A 23 5.42 6.04 -1.06
CA VAL A 23 5.59 5.54 0.31
C VAL A 23 5.23 6.62 1.31
N ALA A 24 4.31 6.29 2.22
CA ALA A 24 4.01 7.08 3.40
C ALA A 24 4.45 6.31 4.66
N ARG A 25 5.32 6.93 5.47
CA ARG A 25 5.72 6.40 6.78
C ARG A 25 5.09 7.22 7.89
N ASN A 26 4.54 6.54 8.88
CA ASN A 26 3.96 7.16 10.07
C ASN A 26 4.78 6.74 11.30
N PRO A 27 5.35 7.68 12.08
CA PRO A 27 6.11 7.36 13.29
C PRO A 27 5.33 6.57 14.35
N LYS A 28 3.99 6.60 14.30
CA LYS A 28 3.11 5.82 15.19
C LYS A 28 2.96 4.35 14.78
N LEU A 29 3.38 3.98 13.58
CA LEU A 29 3.37 2.60 13.09
C LEU A 29 4.72 1.91 13.40
N PRO A 30 4.76 0.57 13.46
CA PRO A 30 6.00 -0.18 13.61
C PRO A 30 7.06 0.20 12.57
N LYS A 31 8.34 0.22 12.97
CA LYS A 31 9.47 0.68 12.12
C LYS A 31 9.67 -0.17 10.86
N ASP A 32 9.20 -1.40 10.88
CA ASP A 32 9.20 -2.36 9.78
C ASP A 32 7.95 -2.25 8.90
N THR A 33 7.16 -1.18 9.05
CA THR A 33 5.96 -0.97 8.24
C THR A 33 5.97 0.36 7.51
N PHE A 34 5.30 0.39 6.36
CA PHE A 34 5.00 1.58 5.60
C PHE A 34 3.66 1.42 4.89
N VAL A 35 3.07 2.52 4.44
CA VAL A 35 1.89 2.49 3.58
C VAL A 35 2.34 2.75 2.15
N GLY A 36 2.19 1.77 1.27
CA GLY A 36 2.44 1.92 -0.16
C GLY A 36 1.14 2.24 -0.87
N GLY A 37 1.00 3.47 -1.36
CA GLY A 37 -0.26 3.97 -1.92
C GLY A 37 -0.13 4.89 -3.11
N ARG A 38 -1.26 5.44 -3.55
CA ARG A 38 -1.35 6.53 -4.52
C ARG A 38 -2.49 7.47 -4.12
N PHE A 39 -2.44 8.68 -4.63
CA PHE A 39 -3.59 9.56 -4.61
C PHE A 39 -4.61 9.05 -5.65
N ALA A 40 -5.81 8.76 -5.18
CA ALA A 40 -6.89 8.20 -5.96
C ALA A 40 -8.13 9.08 -5.79
N MET A 41 -8.81 9.34 -6.90
CA MET A 41 -10.08 10.06 -6.94
C MET A 41 -11.21 9.05 -6.80
N THR A 42 -11.96 9.09 -5.70
CA THR A 42 -12.89 8.00 -5.35
C THR A 42 -14.35 8.24 -5.75
N CYS A 43 -14.77 9.48 -6.04
CA CYS A 43 -16.17 9.74 -6.40
C CYS A 43 -16.42 11.00 -7.24
N CYS A 44 -15.65 12.09 -7.06
CA CYS A 44 -15.73 13.32 -7.86
C CYS A 44 -14.34 14.03 -7.89
N VAL A 45 -14.14 14.96 -8.84
CA VAL A 45 -12.87 15.69 -9.08
C VAL A 45 -12.28 16.38 -7.83
N GLU A 46 -13.11 16.68 -6.84
CA GLU A 46 -12.74 17.42 -5.63
C GLU A 46 -12.30 16.53 -4.44
N ASP A 47 -12.38 15.20 -4.54
CA ASP A 47 -12.03 14.27 -3.44
C ASP A 47 -10.85 13.36 -3.81
N ILE A 48 -9.65 13.95 -3.84
CA ILE A 48 -8.39 13.22 -3.96
C ILE A 48 -7.99 12.70 -2.57
N ARG A 49 -8.00 11.37 -2.39
CA ARG A 49 -7.58 10.72 -1.14
C ARG A 49 -6.36 9.85 -1.37
N TYR A 50 -5.47 9.81 -0.38
CA TYR A 50 -4.38 8.85 -0.40
C TYR A 50 -4.94 7.47 -0.04
N VAL A 51 -4.91 6.55 -1.00
CA VAL A 51 -5.35 5.17 -0.79
C VAL A 51 -4.12 4.27 -0.86
N GLY A 52 -3.93 3.45 0.18
CA GLY A 52 -2.67 2.78 0.46
C GLY A 52 -2.85 1.43 1.13
N PHE A 53 -1.95 0.49 0.84
CA PHE A 53 -1.90 -0.81 1.52
C PHE A 53 -0.83 -0.80 2.60
N LEU A 54 -1.13 -1.44 3.73
CA LEU A 54 -0.18 -1.64 4.80
C LEU A 54 0.84 -2.70 4.37
N CYS A 55 2.10 -2.28 4.29
CA CYS A 55 3.22 -3.09 3.84
C CYS A 55 4.16 -3.34 5.01
N ARG A 56 4.53 -4.61 5.25
CA ARG A 56 5.54 -4.99 6.25
C ARG A 56 6.82 -5.40 5.54
N TRP A 57 7.92 -4.77 5.91
CA TRP A 57 9.25 -4.98 5.36
C TRP A 57 10.33 -4.63 6.39
N SER A 58 11.27 -5.54 6.64
CA SER A 58 12.34 -5.34 7.63
C SER A 58 13.22 -4.11 7.34
N LYS A 59 13.30 -3.67 6.07
CA LYS A 59 14.06 -2.49 5.63
C LYS A 59 13.19 -1.24 5.42
N ALA A 60 11.95 -1.19 5.91
CA ALA A 60 11.06 -0.03 5.73
C ALA A 60 11.68 1.30 6.24
N SER A 61 12.57 1.25 7.21
CA SER A 61 13.31 2.41 7.73
C SER A 61 14.26 3.05 6.70
N THR A 62 14.70 2.33 5.66
CA THR A 62 15.58 2.86 4.61
C THR A 62 14.83 3.63 3.52
N LEU A 63 13.50 3.48 3.46
CA LEU A 63 12.67 4.16 2.46
C LEU A 63 12.51 5.63 2.80
N ALA A 64 12.62 6.51 1.80
CA ALA A 64 12.30 7.92 1.98
C ALA A 64 10.78 8.09 2.10
N ASN A 65 10.35 8.95 3.02
CA ASN A 65 8.94 9.35 3.07
C ASN A 65 8.62 10.17 1.82
N LYS A 66 7.43 9.96 1.24
CA LYS A 66 7.03 10.51 -0.08
C LYS A 66 7.96 10.09 -1.24
N GLY A 67 8.74 9.02 -1.08
CA GLY A 67 9.51 8.44 -2.17
C GLY A 67 8.66 7.51 -3.04
N TRP A 68 8.99 7.42 -4.32
CA TRP A 68 8.35 6.51 -5.27
C TRP A 68 9.16 5.21 -5.39
N TYR A 69 8.47 4.09 -5.24
CA TYR A 69 9.09 2.77 -5.27
C TYR A 69 8.23 1.78 -6.04
N THR A 70 8.90 0.80 -6.65
CA THR A 70 8.24 -0.42 -7.13
C THR A 70 8.34 -1.46 -6.03
N VAL A 71 7.19 -1.90 -5.53
CA VAL A 71 7.05 -2.85 -4.43
C VAL A 71 6.57 -4.17 -5.01
N THR A 72 7.26 -5.26 -4.65
CA THR A 72 6.78 -6.63 -4.88
C THR A 72 6.45 -7.25 -3.54
N ALA A 73 5.20 -7.66 -3.34
CA ALA A 73 4.74 -8.17 -2.04
C ALA A 73 3.78 -9.33 -2.23
N GLU A 74 3.74 -10.22 -1.25
CA GLU A 74 2.71 -11.23 -1.11
C GLU A 74 1.60 -10.72 -0.20
N VAL A 75 0.37 -10.84 -0.66
CA VAL A 75 -0.80 -10.42 0.12
C VAL A 75 -1.17 -11.56 1.07
N ARG A 76 -1.35 -11.21 2.34
CA ARG A 76 -1.88 -12.09 3.38
C ARG A 76 -3.14 -11.52 3.97
N ALA A 77 -4.23 -12.28 3.94
CA ALA A 77 -5.44 -11.94 4.67
C ALA A 77 -5.26 -12.38 6.12
N GLN A 78 -5.00 -11.44 7.03
CA GLN A 78 -4.74 -11.75 8.43
C GLN A 78 -5.35 -10.72 9.38
N ARG A 79 -5.67 -11.16 10.60
CA ARG A 79 -6.00 -10.24 11.69
C ARG A 79 -4.73 -9.58 12.19
N ASP A 80 -4.72 -8.27 12.29
CA ASP A 80 -3.57 -7.52 12.80
C ASP A 80 -4.06 -6.33 13.64
N PRO A 81 -3.42 -5.99 14.77
CA PRO A 81 -3.76 -4.80 15.56
C PRO A 81 -3.74 -3.49 14.76
N LEU A 82 -2.95 -3.43 13.68
CA LEU A 82 -2.92 -2.27 12.77
C LEU A 82 -4.21 -2.10 11.97
N PHE A 83 -5.05 -3.13 11.91
CA PHE A 83 -6.42 -3.10 11.39
C PHE A 83 -7.46 -3.09 12.52
N GLY A 84 -7.09 -2.71 13.75
CA GLY A 84 -7.99 -2.74 14.90
C GLY A 84 -8.34 -4.15 15.38
N GLY A 85 -7.56 -5.17 14.99
CA GLY A 85 -7.85 -6.58 15.28
C GLY A 85 -8.73 -7.28 14.23
N GLU A 86 -9.16 -6.55 13.21
CA GLU A 86 -9.95 -7.10 12.10
C GLU A 86 -9.10 -7.74 11.01
N LEU A 87 -9.77 -8.56 10.20
CA LEU A 87 -9.15 -9.19 9.03
C LEU A 87 -8.84 -8.12 7.97
N GLY A 88 -7.57 -7.97 7.61
CA GLY A 88 -7.14 -7.02 6.59
C GLY A 88 -6.07 -7.59 5.67
N PRO A 89 -5.84 -6.95 4.51
CA PRO A 89 -4.81 -7.35 3.58
C PRO A 89 -3.44 -6.78 4.02
N MET A 90 -2.60 -7.62 4.61
CA MET A 90 -1.21 -7.29 4.92
C MET A 90 -0.32 -7.62 3.73
N PHE A 91 0.48 -6.66 3.27
CA PHE A 91 1.42 -6.87 2.17
C PHE A 91 2.80 -7.21 2.73
N LEU A 92 3.18 -8.47 2.67
CA LEU A 92 4.50 -8.95 3.07
C LEU A 92 5.49 -8.71 1.94
N VAL A 93 6.32 -7.68 2.09
CA VAL A 93 7.19 -7.20 1.02
C VAL A 93 8.37 -8.13 0.81
N LYS A 94 8.55 -8.56 -0.44
CA LYS A 94 9.67 -9.40 -0.91
C LYS A 94 10.80 -8.55 -1.47
N ASP A 95 10.46 -7.51 -2.23
CA ASP A 95 11.43 -6.64 -2.89
C ASP A 95 10.93 -5.20 -3.03
N VAL A 96 11.85 -4.24 -2.94
CA VAL A 96 11.59 -2.82 -3.18
C VAL A 96 12.72 -2.21 -4.01
N SER A 97 12.37 -1.56 -5.10
CA SER A 97 13.31 -0.82 -5.97
C SER A 97 12.86 0.62 -6.17
N ASN A 98 13.82 1.53 -6.38
CA ASN A 98 13.53 2.94 -6.68
C ASN A 98 12.68 3.04 -7.94
N ALA A 99 11.68 3.92 -7.91
CA ALA A 99 10.87 4.23 -9.08
C ALA A 99 10.80 5.73 -9.29
N LYS A 100 10.72 6.14 -10.56
CA LYS A 100 10.33 7.51 -10.88
C LYS A 100 8.84 7.69 -10.59
N PRO A 101 8.41 8.90 -10.14
CA PRO A 101 6.99 9.24 -10.12
C PRO A 101 6.34 8.89 -11.47
N PRO A 102 5.08 8.42 -11.48
CA PRO A 102 4.33 8.31 -12.72
C PRO A 102 4.21 9.70 -13.38
N ALA A 103 4.06 9.71 -14.72
CA ALA A 103 3.92 10.97 -15.47
C ALA A 103 2.68 11.78 -15.05
N GLU A 104 1.66 11.10 -14.49
CA GLU A 104 0.48 11.68 -13.88
C GLU A 104 0.36 11.18 -12.43
N GLU A 105 0.23 12.09 -11.45
CA GLU A 105 0.15 11.75 -10.01
C GLU A 105 -1.22 11.19 -9.58
N THR A 106 -2.26 11.36 -10.39
CA THR A 106 -3.65 10.98 -10.11
C THR A 106 -4.11 9.83 -10.99
N VAL A 107 -4.68 8.78 -10.39
CA VAL A 107 -5.30 7.66 -11.12
C VAL A 107 -6.81 7.91 -11.26
N TYR A 108 -7.32 7.84 -12.49
CA TYR A 108 -8.75 7.85 -12.78
C TYR A 108 -9.32 6.42 -12.73
N PHE A 109 -10.38 6.20 -11.96
CA PHE A 109 -11.17 4.96 -12.06
C PHE A 109 -12.32 5.23 -13.04
N SER A 110 -12.30 4.56 -14.20
CA SER A 110 -13.42 4.48 -15.14
C SER A 110 -14.15 3.15 -15.00
#